data_AF-A0A8J5JXN5-F1
#
_entry.id   AF-A0A8J5JXN5-F1
#
_cell.length_a   1.000
_cell.length_b   1.000
_cell.length_c   1.000
_cell.angle_alpha   90.00
_cell.angle_beta   90.00
_cell.angle_gamma   90.00
#
_symmetry.space_group_name_H-M   'P 1'
#
loop_
_entity.id
_entity.type
_entity.pdbx_description
1 polymer ?
#
loop_
_entity_poly.entity_id
_entity_poly.type
_entity_poly.pdbx_seq_one_letter_code
_entity_poly.pdbx_strand_id
1 'polypeptide(L)'
;MSRRVTTRDDIAAVIALYKANHVLREISAQTGVALRVVQNLVKRFRDLGEDELPAPLPKSGRPKLLSPRTLKVISRQVRSSPSLTAREVKERNPCLLSHVSLRCVQQALHDDLEFKSFRARRKPLLTKRQKENRVKFCKKYEVWDLETWRSVLWSDEATASSTLFFCSSVLSCLDFLVFGVVNDVVAGLLDIVAMVDARGRRR
;
A
#
# COMPACT_ATOMS: atom_id res chain seq x y z
N MET A 1 -34.63 4.24 -26.57
CA MET A 1 -35.03 4.72 -25.22
C MET A 1 -33.97 4.32 -24.21
N SER A 2 -33.44 5.28 -23.44
CA SER A 2 -32.44 5.00 -22.39
C SER A 2 -33.09 4.30 -21.19
N ARG A 3 -32.42 3.30 -20.61
CA ARG A 3 -32.90 2.61 -19.40
C ARG A 3 -32.80 3.57 -18.21
N ARG A 4 -33.92 3.83 -17.50
CA ARG A 4 -33.91 4.59 -16.24
C ARG A 4 -33.05 3.85 -15.21
N VAL A 5 -32.08 4.56 -14.63
CA VAL A 5 -31.25 4.05 -13.52
C VAL A 5 -31.90 4.50 -12.22
N THR A 6 -32.23 3.55 -11.34
CA THR A 6 -32.67 3.88 -9.97
C THR A 6 -31.51 4.48 -9.19
N THR A 7 -31.68 5.73 -8.79
CA THR A 7 -30.73 6.46 -7.94
C THR A 7 -30.88 6.04 -6.47
N ARG A 8 -29.94 6.46 -5.63
CA ARG A 8 -30.03 6.23 -4.18
C ARG A 8 -31.26 6.92 -3.58
N ASP A 9 -31.61 8.09 -4.09
CA ASP A 9 -32.76 8.88 -3.63
C ASP A 9 -34.09 8.21 -3.99
N ASP A 10 -34.20 7.65 -5.20
CA ASP A 10 -35.35 6.85 -5.63
C ASP A 10 -35.56 5.65 -4.68
N ILE A 11 -34.48 4.99 -4.28
CA ILE A 11 -34.52 3.85 -3.34
C ILE A 11 -34.98 4.30 -1.95
N ALA A 12 -34.46 5.43 -1.45
CA ALA A 12 -34.84 5.99 -0.16
C ALA A 12 -36.33 6.39 -0.13
N ALA A 13 -36.82 7.04 -1.18
CA ALA A 13 -38.22 7.44 -1.30
C ALA A 13 -39.17 6.23 -1.30
N VAL A 14 -38.83 5.18 -2.06
CA VAL A 14 -39.61 3.92 -2.08
C VAL A 14 -39.68 3.29 -0.69
N ILE A 15 -38.59 3.29 0.06
CA ILE A 15 -38.54 2.66 1.39
C ILE A 15 -39.25 3.49 2.44
N ALA A 16 -39.15 4.82 2.38
CA ALA A 16 -39.91 5.71 3.26
C ALA A 16 -41.43 5.50 3.09
N LEU A 17 -41.91 5.41 1.84
CA LEU A 17 -43.31 5.13 1.55
C LEU A 17 -43.74 3.71 1.94
N TYR A 18 -42.83 2.74 1.84
CA TYR A 18 -43.06 1.38 2.32
C TYR A 18 -43.18 1.32 3.86
N LYS A 19 -42.31 2.03 4.59
CA LYS A 19 -42.39 2.18 6.06
C LYS A 19 -43.68 2.88 6.50
N ALA A 20 -44.22 3.77 5.67
CA ALA A 20 -45.52 4.41 5.86
C ALA A 20 -46.73 3.53 5.47
N ASN A 21 -46.51 2.24 5.14
CA ASN A 21 -47.54 1.24 4.79
C ASN A 21 -48.37 1.56 3.53
N HIS A 22 -47.83 2.31 2.58
CA HIS A 22 -48.50 2.52 1.28
C HIS A 22 -48.53 1.25 0.41
N VAL A 23 -49.55 1.13 -0.43
CA VAL A 23 -49.67 0.01 -1.36
C VAL A 23 -48.61 0.15 -2.46
N LEU A 24 -47.94 -0.94 -2.85
CA LEU A 24 -46.81 -0.90 -3.80
C LEU A 24 -47.15 -0.25 -5.16
N ARG A 25 -48.40 -0.32 -5.60
CA ARG A 25 -48.87 0.36 -6.83
C ARG A 25 -48.89 1.88 -6.67
N GLU A 26 -49.30 2.38 -5.51
CA GLU A 26 -49.30 3.82 -5.19
C GLU A 26 -47.86 4.34 -5.09
N ILE A 27 -46.96 3.57 -4.47
CA ILE A 27 -45.53 3.89 -4.40
C ILE A 27 -44.94 4.03 -5.81
N SER A 28 -45.29 3.11 -6.72
CA SER A 28 -44.85 3.15 -8.12
C SER A 28 -45.36 4.40 -8.86
N ALA A 29 -46.62 4.78 -8.64
CA ALA A 29 -47.21 5.97 -9.26
C ALA A 29 -46.58 7.27 -8.72
N GLN A 30 -46.32 7.35 -7.41
CA GLN A 30 -45.74 8.54 -6.77
C GLN A 30 -44.26 8.74 -7.09
N THR A 31 -43.47 7.66 -7.10
CA THR A 31 -42.02 7.73 -7.37
C THR A 31 -41.67 7.67 -8.87
N GLY A 32 -42.64 7.29 -9.70
CA GLY A 32 -42.46 7.01 -11.13
C GLY A 32 -41.56 5.79 -11.42
N VAL A 33 -41.12 5.06 -10.38
CA VAL A 33 -40.30 3.85 -10.52
C VAL A 33 -41.22 2.71 -10.93
N ALA A 34 -40.80 1.90 -11.90
CA ALA A 34 -41.61 0.77 -12.38
C ALA A 34 -41.94 -0.20 -11.23
N LEU A 35 -43.19 -0.67 -11.18
CA LEU A 35 -43.72 -1.54 -10.12
C LEU A 35 -42.82 -2.75 -9.83
N ARG A 36 -42.24 -3.37 -10.87
CA ARG A 36 -41.34 -4.52 -10.73
C ARG A 36 -40.07 -4.18 -9.95
N VAL A 37 -39.54 -2.96 -10.12
CA VAL A 37 -38.36 -2.48 -9.39
C VAL A 37 -38.73 -2.21 -7.94
N VAL A 38 -39.88 -1.60 -7.66
CA VAL A 38 -40.41 -1.39 -6.30
C VAL A 38 -40.55 -2.72 -5.55
N GLN A 39 -41.16 -3.74 -6.18
CA GLN A 39 -41.29 -5.09 -5.60
C GLN A 39 -39.93 -5.70 -5.26
N ASN A 40 -38.96 -5.61 -6.17
CA ASN A 40 -37.62 -6.14 -5.95
C ASN A 40 -36.88 -5.39 -4.83
N LEU A 41 -37.04 -4.06 -4.74
CA LEU A 41 -36.44 -3.25 -3.68
C LEU A 41 -37.02 -3.60 -2.31
N VAL A 42 -38.34 -3.71 -2.20
CA VAL A 42 -39.02 -4.12 -0.95
C VAL A 42 -38.63 -5.53 -0.54
N LYS A 43 -38.47 -6.45 -1.49
CA LYS A 43 -37.96 -7.80 -1.20
C LYS A 43 -36.54 -7.73 -0.63
N ARG A 44 -35.63 -7.03 -1.31
CA ARG A 44 -34.24 -6.85 -0.84
C ARG A 44 -34.17 -6.16 0.52
N PHE A 45 -35.05 -5.20 0.78
CA PHE A 45 -35.13 -4.51 2.06
C PHE A 45 -35.54 -5.44 3.20
N ARG A 46 -36.52 -6.32 2.97
CA ARG A 46 -36.88 -7.38 3.94
C ARG A 46 -35.75 -8.38 4.15
N ASP A 47 -35.04 -8.76 3.09
CA ASP A 47 -33.92 -9.72 3.17
C ASP A 47 -32.69 -9.17 3.92
N LEU A 48 -32.47 -7.85 3.92
CA LEU A 48 -31.32 -7.18 4.55
C LEU A 48 -31.52 -6.89 6.06
N GLY A 49 -32.76 -7.00 6.56
CA GLY A 49 -33.16 -6.46 7.87
C GLY A 49 -33.50 -4.97 7.74
N GLU A 50 -34.68 -4.57 8.22
CA GLU A 50 -35.40 -3.30 7.94
C GLU A 50 -34.68 -1.99 8.36
N ASP A 51 -33.42 -2.09 8.75
CA ASP A 51 -32.57 -0.99 9.20
C ASP A 51 -31.68 -0.44 8.08
N GLU A 52 -31.35 -1.24 7.05
CA GLU A 52 -30.43 -0.84 5.99
C GLU A 52 -31.11 -0.58 4.63
N LEU A 53 -30.77 0.55 4.01
CA LEU A 53 -31.18 0.86 2.64
C LEU A 53 -30.45 -0.07 1.65
N PRO A 54 -31.17 -0.78 0.74
CA PRO A 54 -30.56 -1.61 -0.29
C PRO A 54 -29.68 -0.77 -1.21
N ALA A 55 -28.37 -0.96 -1.14
CA ALA A 55 -27.45 -0.31 -2.06
C ALA A 55 -27.65 -0.85 -3.51
N PRO A 56 -27.42 0.00 -4.54
CA PRO A 56 -27.26 -0.48 -5.90
C PRO A 56 -26.16 -1.55 -5.94
N LEU A 57 -26.44 -2.70 -6.57
CA LEU A 57 -25.41 -3.72 -6.70
C LEU A 57 -24.27 -3.20 -7.58
N PRO A 58 -23.01 -3.55 -7.26
CA PRO A 58 -21.91 -3.29 -8.16
C PRO A 58 -22.19 -3.96 -9.51
N LYS A 59 -21.95 -3.24 -10.59
CA LYS A 59 -22.09 -3.80 -11.93
C LYS A 59 -20.97 -4.81 -12.15
N SER A 60 -21.31 -5.97 -12.74
CA SER A 60 -20.28 -6.89 -13.22
C SER A 60 -19.45 -6.19 -14.30
N GLY A 61 -18.15 -6.08 -14.05
CA GLY A 61 -17.19 -5.54 -15.00
C GLY A 61 -16.67 -6.61 -15.96
N ARG A 62 -15.83 -6.19 -16.90
CA ARG A 62 -15.05 -7.12 -17.74
C ARG A 62 -14.13 -7.96 -16.84
N PRO A 63 -14.04 -9.29 -17.03
CA PRO A 63 -13.09 -10.10 -16.29
C PRO A 63 -11.65 -9.66 -16.57
N LYS A 64 -10.78 -9.79 -15.56
CA LYS A 64 -9.36 -9.48 -15.70
C LYS A 64 -8.71 -10.44 -16.71
N LEU A 65 -7.76 -9.92 -17.49
CA LEU A 65 -7.04 -10.70 -18.49
C LEU A 65 -6.12 -11.76 -17.87
N LEU A 66 -5.49 -11.44 -16.73
CA LEU A 66 -4.57 -12.34 -16.06
C LEU A 66 -5.28 -13.22 -15.05
N SER A 67 -4.94 -14.52 -15.08
CA SER A 67 -5.44 -15.47 -14.10
C SER A 67 -4.80 -15.26 -12.71
N PRO A 68 -5.51 -15.60 -11.61
CA PRO A 68 -4.94 -15.56 -10.27
C PRO A 68 -3.69 -16.45 -10.12
N ARG A 69 -3.62 -17.55 -10.88
CA ARG A 69 -2.45 -18.45 -10.89
C ARG A 69 -1.24 -17.76 -11.49
N THR A 70 -1.42 -17.08 -12.63
CA THR A 70 -0.36 -16.31 -13.30
C THR A 70 0.18 -15.22 -12.38
N LEU A 71 -0.71 -14.48 -11.70
CA LEU A 71 -0.33 -13.44 -10.74
C LEU A 71 0.51 -14.00 -9.58
N LYS A 72 0.17 -15.17 -9.05
CA LYS A 72 0.97 -15.83 -7.99
C LYS A 72 2.38 -16.19 -8.45
N VAL A 73 2.54 -16.68 -9.68
CA VAL A 73 3.85 -17.02 -10.24
C VAL A 73 4.71 -15.75 -10.37
N ILE A 74 4.14 -14.69 -10.95
CA ILE A 74 4.81 -13.39 -11.08
C ILE A 74 5.19 -12.83 -9.71
N SER A 75 4.28 -12.89 -8.74
CA SER A 75 4.51 -12.40 -7.37
C SER A 75 5.70 -13.09 -6.70
N ARG A 76 5.81 -14.42 -6.83
CA ARG A 76 6.95 -15.17 -6.29
C ARG A 76 8.27 -14.76 -6.96
N GLN A 77 8.26 -14.59 -8.27
CA GLN A 77 9.44 -14.20 -9.03
C GLN A 77 9.92 -12.80 -8.65
N VAL A 78 9.01 -11.82 -8.54
CA VAL A 78 9.35 -10.44 -8.16
C VAL A 78 9.84 -10.38 -6.70
N ARG A 79 9.23 -11.15 -5.78
CA ARG A 79 9.70 -11.24 -4.39
C ARG A 79 11.09 -11.86 -4.27
N SER A 80 11.41 -12.83 -5.12
CA SER A 80 12.74 -13.45 -5.16
C SER A 80 13.81 -12.51 -5.71
N SER A 81 13.45 -11.63 -6.64
CA SER A 81 14.36 -10.69 -7.29
C SER A 81 13.66 -9.34 -7.49
N PRO A 82 13.76 -8.41 -6.51
CA PRO A 82 13.06 -7.13 -6.55
C PRO A 82 13.56 -6.16 -7.62
N SER A 83 14.72 -6.42 -8.23
CA SER A 83 15.31 -5.57 -9.28
C SER A 83 14.76 -5.87 -10.67
N LEU A 84 13.87 -6.85 -10.82
CA LEU A 84 13.34 -7.23 -12.13
C LEU A 84 12.47 -6.14 -12.74
N THR A 85 12.70 -5.89 -14.02
CA THR A 85 11.84 -5.01 -14.81
C THR A 85 10.59 -5.76 -15.29
N ALA A 86 9.50 -5.04 -15.53
CA ALA A 86 8.26 -5.63 -16.08
C ALA A 86 8.51 -6.33 -17.44
N ARG A 87 9.48 -5.84 -18.23
CA ARG A 87 9.91 -6.46 -19.48
C ARG A 87 10.57 -7.81 -19.25
N GLU A 88 11.53 -7.89 -18.32
CA GLU A 88 12.16 -9.16 -17.94
C GLU A 88 11.15 -10.15 -17.37
N VAL A 89 10.16 -9.69 -16.60
CA VAL A 89 9.08 -10.55 -16.10
C VAL A 89 8.30 -11.16 -17.26
N LYS A 90 8.00 -10.38 -18.31
CA LYS A 90 7.34 -10.89 -19.52
C LYS A 90 8.23 -11.89 -20.27
N GLU A 91 9.49 -11.56 -20.49
CA GLU A 91 10.45 -12.38 -21.24
C GLU A 91 10.74 -13.72 -20.55
N ARG A 92 10.77 -13.75 -19.22
CA ARG A 92 10.97 -14.98 -18.43
C ARG A 92 9.75 -15.90 -18.39
N ASN A 93 8.56 -15.41 -18.76
CA ASN A 93 7.31 -16.17 -18.71
C ASN A 93 6.58 -16.20 -20.07
N PRO A 94 7.22 -16.72 -21.14
CA PRO A 94 6.63 -16.69 -22.48
C PRO A 94 5.31 -17.46 -22.56
N CYS A 95 5.20 -18.61 -21.87
CA CYS A 95 3.97 -19.42 -21.87
C CYS A 95 2.77 -18.72 -21.20
N LEU A 96 3.03 -17.80 -20.25
CA LEU A 96 1.97 -17.16 -19.47
C LEU A 96 1.64 -15.74 -19.96
N LEU A 97 2.62 -15.02 -20.53
CA LEU A 97 2.55 -13.59 -20.81
C LEU A 97 2.78 -13.22 -22.27
N SER A 98 2.95 -14.17 -23.19
CA SER A 98 3.14 -13.90 -24.63
C SER A 98 2.04 -13.02 -25.23
N HIS A 99 0.78 -13.36 -24.94
CA HIS A 99 -0.42 -12.69 -25.42
C HIS A 99 -0.73 -11.36 -24.70
N VAL A 100 0.01 -11.03 -23.65
CA VAL A 100 -0.27 -9.88 -22.78
C VAL A 100 0.65 -8.72 -23.14
N SER A 101 0.11 -7.50 -23.22
CA SER A 101 0.93 -6.31 -23.48
C SER A 101 1.82 -5.97 -22.28
N LEU A 102 2.96 -5.30 -22.51
CA LEU A 102 3.84 -4.86 -21.42
C LEU A 102 3.11 -3.97 -20.40
N ARG A 103 2.20 -3.11 -20.87
CA ARG A 103 1.38 -2.25 -20.01
C ARG A 103 0.48 -3.04 -19.07
N CYS A 104 -0.11 -4.15 -19.55
CA CYS A 104 -0.95 -5.00 -18.70
C CYS A 104 -0.11 -5.70 -17.63
N VAL A 105 1.13 -6.11 -17.92
CA VAL A 105 2.05 -6.63 -16.91
C VAL A 105 2.40 -5.56 -15.87
N GLN A 106 2.66 -4.32 -16.29
CA GLN A 106 2.93 -3.20 -15.36
C GLN A 106 1.73 -2.91 -14.45
N GLN A 107 0.53 -2.84 -15.01
CA GLN A 107 -0.70 -2.66 -14.25
C GLN A 107 -0.93 -3.80 -13.27
N ALA A 108 -0.71 -5.05 -13.68
CA ALA A 108 -0.83 -6.19 -12.80
C ALA A 108 0.18 -6.16 -11.63
N LEU A 109 1.41 -5.71 -11.88
CA LEU A 109 2.40 -5.54 -10.81
C LEU A 109 1.99 -4.46 -9.81
N HIS A 110 1.44 -3.34 -10.29
CA HIS A 110 1.10 -2.20 -9.46
C HIS A 110 -0.28 -2.34 -8.79
N ASP A 111 -1.32 -2.64 -9.56
CA ASP A 111 -2.72 -2.61 -9.11
C ASP A 111 -3.17 -3.94 -8.48
N ASP A 112 -2.73 -5.08 -9.02
CA ASP A 112 -3.14 -6.40 -8.51
C ASP A 112 -2.21 -6.95 -7.43
N LEU A 113 -0.91 -6.63 -7.52
CA LEU A 113 0.12 -7.15 -6.62
C LEU A 113 0.71 -6.09 -5.67
N GLU A 114 0.29 -4.83 -5.81
CA GLU A 114 0.68 -3.71 -4.95
C GLU A 114 2.20 -3.49 -4.86
N PHE A 115 2.95 -3.88 -5.89
CA PHE A 115 4.38 -3.61 -5.96
C PHE A 115 4.65 -2.17 -6.37
N LYS A 116 5.51 -1.52 -5.59
CA LYS A 116 6.00 -0.17 -5.85
C LYS A 116 7.45 -0.22 -6.29
N SER A 117 7.80 0.65 -7.25
CA SER A 117 9.19 0.83 -7.66
C SER A 117 9.88 1.80 -6.70
N PHE A 118 11.04 1.40 -6.19
CA PHE A 118 11.89 2.25 -5.36
C PHE A 118 13.32 2.23 -5.89
N ARG A 119 14.00 3.37 -5.78
CA ARG A 119 15.45 3.43 -6.02
C ARG A 119 16.18 2.87 -4.82
N ALA A 120 17.02 1.85 -5.02
CA ALA A 120 17.87 1.32 -3.96
C ALA A 120 18.82 2.42 -3.44
N ARG A 121 18.90 2.60 -2.11
CA ARG A 121 19.85 3.52 -1.49
C ARG A 121 21.28 3.02 -1.71
N ARG A 122 22.20 3.93 -2.02
CA ARG A 122 23.64 3.63 -2.06
C ARG A 122 24.11 3.29 -0.65
N LYS A 123 24.73 2.14 -0.47
CA LYS A 123 25.27 1.68 0.82
C LYS A 123 26.75 1.32 0.62
N PRO A 124 27.63 1.63 1.59
CA PRO A 124 29.01 1.17 1.51
C PRO A 124 29.05 -0.36 1.52
N LEU A 125 29.94 -0.93 0.72
CA LEU A 125 30.14 -2.38 0.69
C LEU A 125 30.85 -2.80 1.97
N LEU A 126 30.19 -3.65 2.76
CA LEU A 126 30.76 -4.15 4.01
C LEU A 126 31.39 -5.54 3.82
N THR A 127 32.63 -5.68 4.27
CA THR A 127 33.29 -6.99 4.36
C THR A 127 32.66 -7.84 5.47
N LYS A 128 32.87 -9.16 5.41
CA LYS A 128 32.32 -10.10 6.41
C LYS A 128 32.76 -9.72 7.84
N ARG A 129 34.05 -9.43 8.02
CA ARG A 129 34.63 -8.97 9.30
C ARG A 129 33.99 -7.67 9.80
N GLN A 130 33.75 -6.69 8.92
CA GLN A 130 33.09 -5.44 9.29
C GLN A 130 31.65 -5.67 9.78
N LYS A 131 30.90 -6.56 9.12
CA LYS A 131 29.54 -6.91 9.55
C LYS A 131 29.54 -7.55 10.94
N GLU A 132 30.44 -8.49 11.19
CA GLU A 132 30.58 -9.15 12.49
C GLU A 132 30.95 -8.15 13.59
N ASN A 133 31.91 -7.26 13.34
CA ASN A 133 32.30 -6.22 14.30
C ASN A 133 31.15 -5.25 14.60
N ARG A 134 30.39 -4.82 13.58
CA ARG A 134 29.22 -3.97 13.78
C ARG A 134 28.15 -4.66 14.63
N VAL A 135 27.86 -5.93 14.38
CA VAL A 135 26.90 -6.70 15.19
C VAL A 135 27.39 -6.87 16.63
N LYS A 136 28.67 -7.18 16.84
CA LYS A 136 29.27 -7.28 18.18
C LYS A 136 29.19 -5.95 18.93
N PHE A 137 29.46 -4.84 18.24
CA PHE A 137 29.32 -3.50 18.80
C PHE A 137 27.87 -3.25 19.22
N CYS A 138 26.90 -3.44 18.32
CA CYS A 138 25.48 -3.23 18.64
C CYS A 138 25.04 -4.06 19.85
N LYS A 139 25.35 -5.36 19.88
CA LYS A 139 25.01 -6.24 21.01
C LYS A 139 25.65 -5.83 22.33
N LYS A 140 26.89 -5.33 22.29
CA LYS A 140 27.61 -4.90 23.50
C LYS A 140 26.94 -3.68 24.14
N TYR A 141 26.41 -2.78 23.32
CA TYR A 141 25.84 -1.50 23.75
C TYR A 141 24.30 -1.48 23.68
N GLU A 142 23.65 -2.61 23.39
CA GLU A 142 22.18 -2.74 23.36
C GLU A 142 21.55 -2.51 24.74
N VAL A 143 22.27 -2.87 25.81
CA VAL A 143 21.81 -2.75 27.21
C VAL A 143 22.08 -1.36 27.79
N TRP A 144 22.65 -0.44 27.02
CA TRP A 144 23.00 0.89 27.54
C TRP A 144 21.79 1.80 27.66
N ASP A 145 21.68 2.45 28.82
CA ASP A 145 20.65 3.43 29.11
C ASP A 145 20.94 4.78 28.43
N LEU A 146 19.89 5.57 28.24
CA LEU A 146 19.96 6.88 27.57
C LEU A 146 20.93 7.85 28.27
N GLU A 147 21.03 7.81 29.59
CA GLU A 147 21.95 8.66 30.35
C GLU A 147 23.41 8.31 30.07
N THR A 148 23.72 7.02 29.92
CA THR A 148 25.05 6.55 29.56
C THR A 148 25.40 6.98 28.13
N TRP A 149 24.46 6.90 27.19
CA TRP A 149 24.66 7.40 25.82
C TRP A 149 24.95 8.91 25.77
N ARG A 150 24.33 9.71 26.64
CA ARG A 150 24.56 11.17 26.71
C ARG A 150 25.98 11.54 27.15
N SER A 151 26.65 10.68 27.92
CA SER A 151 28.03 10.90 28.32
C SER A 151 29.06 10.63 27.22
N VAL A 152 28.65 10.01 26.10
CA VAL A 152 29.56 9.70 24.99
C VAL A 152 29.74 10.92 24.09
N LEU A 153 30.98 11.42 24.02
CA LEU A 153 31.37 12.42 23.05
C LEU A 153 31.71 11.76 21.72
N TRP A 154 31.06 12.19 20.64
CA TRP A 154 31.31 11.72 19.28
C TRP A 154 32.10 12.78 18.50
N SER A 155 33.16 12.36 17.82
CA SER A 155 33.93 13.19 16.88
C SER A 155 34.01 12.49 15.53
N ASP A 156 33.59 13.17 14.46
CA ASP A 156 33.90 12.77 13.08
C ASP A 156 34.63 13.91 12.35
N GLU A 157 35.35 13.55 11.28
CA GLU A 157 35.97 14.51 10.38
C GLU A 157 35.24 14.44 9.04
N ALA A 158 34.67 15.56 8.60
CA ALA A 158 34.03 15.68 7.30
C ALA A 158 34.82 16.64 6.39
N THR A 159 35.14 16.21 5.18
CA THR A 159 35.82 17.07 4.19
C THR A 159 34.80 18.01 3.55
N ALA A 160 34.90 19.31 3.82
CA ALA A 160 34.11 20.34 3.16
C ALA A 160 34.89 20.88 1.95
N SER A 161 34.45 20.56 0.73
CA SER A 161 34.98 21.18 -0.48
C SER A 161 34.34 22.55 -0.68
N SER A 162 35.14 23.61 -0.62
CA SER A 162 34.74 25.01 -0.73
C SER A 162 34.43 25.44 -2.18
N THR A 163 33.47 24.77 -2.81
CA THR A 163 32.89 25.24 -4.08
C THR A 163 31.38 25.23 -3.92
N LEU A 164 30.84 26.34 -3.39
CA LEU A 164 29.57 26.99 -3.77
C LEU A 164 29.26 28.11 -2.75
N PHE A 165 29.25 29.35 -3.26
CA PHE A 165 28.56 30.56 -2.79
C PHE A 165 28.26 30.72 -1.29
N PHE A 166 28.88 31.75 -0.70
CA PHE A 166 28.45 32.42 0.53
C PHE A 166 26.95 32.77 0.45
N CYS A 167 26.10 31.99 1.12
CA CYS A 167 24.71 32.34 1.41
C CYS A 167 24.61 32.51 2.92
N SER A 168 24.38 33.74 3.39
CA SER A 168 24.46 34.18 4.79
C SER A 168 23.39 33.62 5.76
N SER A 169 22.92 32.39 5.56
CA SER A 169 21.94 31.74 6.46
C SER A 169 22.31 30.28 6.75
N VAL A 170 23.53 30.03 7.26
CA VAL A 170 23.99 28.65 7.58
C VAL A 170 24.00 28.34 9.08
N LEU A 171 23.72 29.33 9.95
CA LEU A 171 23.71 29.13 11.40
C LEU A 171 22.49 28.35 11.93
N SER A 172 21.46 28.10 11.12
CA SER A 172 20.32 27.25 11.48
C SER A 172 20.42 25.80 10.99
N CYS A 173 21.45 25.46 10.20
CA CYS A 173 21.59 24.11 9.63
C CYS A 173 22.46 23.17 10.48
N LEU A 174 23.34 23.69 11.34
CA LEU A 174 24.23 22.84 12.16
C LEU A 174 23.47 22.09 13.26
N ASP A 175 22.38 22.64 13.80
CA ASP A 175 21.56 21.96 14.81
C ASP A 175 20.78 20.75 14.23
N PHE A 176 20.44 20.79 12.94
CA PHE A 176 19.68 19.71 12.29
C PHE A 176 20.55 18.49 11.93
N LEU A 177 21.85 18.70 11.76
CA LEU A 177 22.79 17.66 11.31
C LEU A 177 23.23 16.74 12.47
N VAL A 178 23.44 17.29 13.66
CA VAL A 178 23.84 16.50 14.85
C VAL A 178 22.69 15.66 15.38
N PHE A 179 21.47 16.22 15.47
CA PHE A 179 20.27 15.47 15.86
C PHE A 179 19.85 14.44 14.82
N GLY A 180 20.09 14.72 13.53
CA GLY A 180 19.79 13.81 12.42
C GLY A 180 20.64 12.54 12.42
N VAL A 181 21.95 12.67 12.63
CA VAL A 181 22.87 11.50 12.62
C VAL A 181 22.60 10.56 13.80
N VAL A 182 22.32 11.09 15.01
CA VAL A 182 21.98 10.26 16.17
C VAL A 182 20.65 9.53 15.93
N ASN A 183 19.63 10.22 15.39
CA ASN A 183 18.37 9.57 15.03
C ASN A 183 18.52 8.54 13.91
N ASP A 184 19.36 8.79 12.90
CA ASP A 184 19.60 7.82 11.81
C ASP A 184 20.42 6.61 12.28
N VAL A 185 21.34 6.78 13.23
CA VAL A 185 22.09 5.66 13.85
C VAL A 185 21.18 4.84 14.76
N VAL A 186 20.35 5.48 15.58
CA VAL A 186 19.38 4.80 16.46
C VAL A 186 18.26 4.13 15.65
N ALA A 187 17.72 4.80 14.62
CA ALA A 187 16.77 4.21 13.67
C ALA A 187 17.41 3.07 12.87
N GLY A 188 18.67 3.23 12.46
CA GLY A 188 19.45 2.16 11.82
C GLY A 188 19.69 0.96 12.73
N LEU A 189 19.91 1.16 14.03
CA LEU A 189 20.00 0.10 15.03
C LEU A 189 18.65 -0.59 15.25
N LEU A 190 17.55 0.17 15.38
CA LEU A 190 16.20 -0.36 15.50
C LEU A 190 15.77 -1.16 14.25
N ASP A 191 16.11 -0.69 13.05
CA ASP A 191 15.86 -1.42 11.79
C ASP A 191 16.69 -2.71 11.68
N ILE A 192 17.95 -2.70 12.15
CA ILE A 192 18.80 -3.90 12.16
C ILE A 192 18.29 -4.92 13.18
N VAL A 193 17.86 -4.48 14.38
CA VAL A 193 17.26 -5.34 15.41
C VAL A 193 15.94 -5.93 14.90
N ALA A 194 15.04 -5.12 14.31
CA ALA A 194 13.80 -5.60 13.70
C ALA A 194 14.05 -6.58 12.54
N MET A 195 15.10 -6.37 11.75
CA MET A 195 15.48 -7.25 10.64
C MET A 195 16.15 -8.56 11.08
N VAL A 196 16.73 -8.61 12.28
CA VAL A 196 17.21 -9.84 12.94
C VAL A 196 16.05 -10.61 13.56
N ASP A 197 15.12 -9.92 14.22
CA ASP A 197 13.96 -10.52 14.90
C ASP A 197 12.94 -11.11 13.90
N ALA A 198 12.76 -10.47 12.74
CA ALA A 198 11.93 -10.99 11.64
C ALA A 198 12.48 -12.30 11.01
N ARG A 199 13.75 -12.66 11.26
CA ARG A 199 14.33 -13.96 10.86
C ARG A 199 14.17 -15.04 11.94
N GLY A 200 13.91 -14.66 13.19
CA GLY A 200 13.66 -15.58 14.31
C GLY A 200 12.24 -16.18 14.30
N ARG A 201 11.26 -15.48 13.72
CA ARG A 201 9.86 -15.94 13.58
C ARG A 201 9.57 -16.83 12.37
N ARG A 202 10.59 -17.25 11.62
CA ARG A 202 10.50 -18.29 10.58
C ARG A 202 11.30 -19.52 11.01
N ARG A 203 10.87 -20.14 12.09
CA ARG A 203 11.02 -21.58 12.34
C ARG A 203 9.65 -22.12 12.70
#